data_AF-A0A9E3XFM0-F1
#
_entry.id   AF-A0A9E3XFM0-F1
#
_cell.length_a   1.000
_cell.length_b   1.000
_cell.length_c   1.000
_cell.angle_alpha   90.00
_cell.angle_beta   90.00
_cell.angle_gamma   90.00
#
_symmetry.space_group_name_H-M   'P 1'
#
loop_
_entity.id
_entity.type
_entity.pdbx_description
1 polymer ?
#
loop_
_entity_poly.entity_id
_entity_poly.type
_entity_poly.pdbx_seq_one_letter_code
_entity_poly.pdbx_strand_id
1 'polypeptide(L)' 'TTKPAGEGTGLGLSLTYDIIVKVHEGEIKVETEAGEFTEFILRLPGA' A
#
# COMPACT_ATOMS: atom_id res chain seq x y z
N THR A 1 1.79 3.01 10.09
CA THR A 1 1.90 4.25 10.88
C THR A 1 2.84 3.96 12.02
N THR A 2 3.81 4.83 12.29
CA THR A 2 4.72 4.72 13.45
C THR A 2 4.12 5.30 14.73
N LYS A 3 2.88 5.80 14.67
CA LYS A 3 2.16 6.31 15.83
C LYS A 3 1.82 5.17 16.80
N PRO A 4 1.74 5.46 18.10
CA PRO A 4 1.26 4.53 19.12
C PRO A 4 -0.04 3.81 18.73
N ALA A 5 -0.23 2.62 19.28
CA ALA A 5 -1.45 1.85 19.07
C ALA A 5 -2.68 2.68 19.49
N GLY A 6 -3.69 2.76 18.62
CA GLY A 6 -4.90 3.58 18.83
C GLY A 6 -4.84 5.00 18.25
N GLU A 7 -3.67 5.53 17.88
CA GLU A 7 -3.55 6.85 17.23
C GLU A 7 -3.54 6.78 15.70
N GLY A 8 -3.25 5.60 15.16
CA GLY A 8 -3.31 5.33 13.73
C GLY A 8 -4.75 5.11 13.28
N THR A 9 -5.23 5.93 12.33
CA THR A 9 -6.56 5.72 11.70
C THR A 9 -6.59 4.55 10.72
N GLY A 10 -5.44 3.96 10.38
CA GLY A 10 -5.34 2.83 9.43
C GLY A 10 -5.54 3.20 7.95
N LEU A 11 -5.74 4.48 7.63
CA LEU A 11 -6.18 4.91 6.29
C LEU A 11 -5.10 4.93 5.20
N GLY A 12 -3.83 4.76 5.56
CA GLY A 12 -2.73 4.91 4.60
C GLY A 12 -2.85 3.95 3.41
N LEU A 13 -2.96 2.65 3.69
CA LEU A 13 -3.01 1.64 2.64
C LEU A 13 -4.32 1.66 1.87
N SER A 14 -5.45 1.97 2.52
CA SER A 14 -6.74 2.11 1.83
C SER A 14 -6.72 3.27 0.83
N LEU A 15 -6.14 4.41 1.22
CA LEU A 15 -6.00 5.55 0.32
C LEU A 15 -5.06 5.24 -0.85
N THR A 16 -3.94 4.54 -0.59
CA THR A 16 -3.05 4.08 -1.66
C THR A 16 -3.77 3.15 -2.64
N TYR A 17 -4.59 2.21 -2.16
CA TYR A 17 -5.39 1.35 -3.02
C TYR A 17 -6.36 2.14 -3.90
N ASP A 18 -7.07 3.11 -3.31
CA ASP A 18 -8.00 3.95 -4.05
C ASP A 18 -7.30 4.74 -5.16
N ILE A 19 -6.16 5.35 -4.85
CA ILE A 19 -5.39 6.13 -5.84
C ILE A 19 -4.87 5.22 -6.96
N ILE A 20 -4.19 4.14 -6.61
CA ILE A 20 -3.43 3.35 -7.60
C ILE A 20 -4.36 2.48 -8.42
N VAL A 21 -5.29 1.77 -7.77
CA VAL A 21 -6.15 0.78 -8.43
C VAL A 21 -7.41 1.42 -8.98
N LYS A 22 -8.09 2.30 -8.23
CA LYS A 22 -9.37 2.85 -8.68
C LYS A 22 -9.21 4.07 -9.59
N VAL A 23 -8.29 4.99 -9.28
CA VAL A 23 -8.12 6.22 -10.09
C VAL A 23 -7.20 5.98 -11.28
N HIS A 24 -6.08 5.28 -11.07
CA HIS A 24 -5.07 5.09 -12.11
C HIS A 24 -5.15 3.74 -12.80
N GLU A 25 -6.08 2.85 -12.43
CA GLU A 25 -6.21 1.49 -13.01
C GLU A 25 -4.87 0.70 -12.98
N GLY A 26 -4.03 1.00 -12.00
CA GLY A 26 -2.77 0.33 -11.74
C GLY A 26 -2.91 -0.91 -10.86
N GLU A 27 -1.78 -1.46 -10.44
CA GLU A 27 -1.70 -2.68 -9.65
C GLU A 27 -0.88 -2.43 -8.37
N ILE A 28 -1.31 -3.05 -7.26
CA ILE A 28 -0.51 -3.16 -6.03
C ILE A 28 -0.28 -4.64 -5.75
N LYS A 29 0.99 -5.04 -5.62
CA LYS A 29 1.42 -6.37 -5.19
C LYS A 29 2.16 -6.28 -3.86
N VAL A 30 2.08 -7.33 -3.06
CA VAL A 30 2.83 -7.46 -1.80
C VAL A 30 3.70 -8.71 -1.88
N GLU A 31 4.98 -8.54 -1.58
CA GLU A 31 5.93 -9.63 -1.39
C GLU A 31 6.45 -9.55 0.04
N THR A 32 6.47 -10.66 0.77
CA THR A 32 6.85 -10.63 2.18
C THR A 32 7.49 -11.94 2.61
N GLU A 33 8.50 -11.81 3.46
CA GLU A 33 9.13 -12.91 4.17
C GLU A 33 9.10 -12.59 5.68
N ALA A 34 8.43 -13.45 6.44
CA ALA A 34 8.16 -13.20 7.85
C ALA A 34 9.46 -13.12 8.65
N GLY A 35 9.66 -12.01 9.36
CA GLY A 35 10.88 -11.76 10.12
C GLY A 35 12.03 -11.15 9.30
N GLU A 36 11.88 -11.03 7.98
CA GLU A 36 12.88 -10.39 7.11
C GLU A 36 12.34 -9.09 6.50
N PHE A 37 11.30 -9.16 5.67
CA PHE A 37 10.78 -7.97 4.98
C PHE A 37 9.29 -8.07 4.61
N THR A 38 8.74 -6.90 4.34
CA THR A 38 7.49 -6.73 3.61
C THR A 38 7.70 -5.63 2.58
N GLU A 39 7.52 -5.96 1.31
CA GLU A 39 7.68 -5.07 0.17
C GLU A 39 6.33 -4.86 -0.52
N PHE A 40 6.00 -3.60 -0.81
CA PHE A 40 4.83 -3.22 -1.58
C PHE A 40 5.31 -2.72 -2.94
N ILE A 41 4.84 -3.37 -4.01
CA ILE A 41 5.22 -3.08 -5.38
C ILE A 41 4.01 -2.43 -6.07
N LEU A 42 4.19 -1.20 -6.54
CA LEU A 42 3.15 -0.42 -7.19
C LEU A 42 3.46 -0.30 -8.68
N ARG A 43 2.50 -0.66 -9.54
CA ARG A 43 2.60 -0.50 -10.99
C ARG A 43 1.53 0.46 -11.45
N LEU A 44 1.94 1.48 -12.20
CA LEU A 44 1.04 2.39 -12.88
C LEU A 44 1.03 2.05 -14.38
N PRO A 45 -0.09 2.24 -15.07
CA PRO A 45 -0.11 2.10 -16.52
C PRO A 45 0.89 3.06 -17.17
N GLY A 46 1.52 2.60 -18.25
CA GLY A 46 2.39 3.44 -19.08
C GLY A 46 1.58 4.50 -19.83
N ALA A 47 2.28 5.54 -20.31
CA ALA A 47 1.73 6.53 -21.23
C ALA A 47 1.63 5.98 -22.66
#